data_AF-A0A537B9J0-F1
#
_entry.id   AF-A0A537B9J0-F1
#
_cell.length_a   1.000
_cell.length_b   1.000
_cell.length_c   1.000
_cell.angle_alpha   90.00
_cell.angle_beta   90.00
_cell.angle_gamma   90.00
#
_symmetry.space_group_name_H-M   'P 1'
#
loop_
_entity.id
_entity.type
_entity.pdbx_description
1 polymer ?
#
loop_
_entity_poly.entity_id
_entity_poly.type
_entity_poly.pdbx_seq_one_letter_code
_entity_poly.pdbx_strand_id
1 'polypeptide(L)'
;MPFMPEMLVHAGKRFQISAVAHKTCDTVNKTGGRAVKDAVHLADLRCDGSAHGGCRAACLLFWKTAWLQPVSGQHEGTRLPSNATDRTAQEGVGALTSNASSKRADGAILYRCQATTLPEWSTPLHWWDARQYRRDVRSGNVTARRAFTTLILASIFNIRRLPRGYRFACWLYERAHLWLRGFPDPHGTGKIPQGRQTPDARLDLTIGELVEIKSRDEIFETVNFHNRNRGLQIDEEMTRYCGGRFRVVSRVTRIINERTGEMMHFNNPCIVLDNVNCLGEYSARRLLCPRRITAYWREIWLKRVEDGPAADPG
;
A
#
# COMPACT_ATOMS: atom_id res chain seq x y z
N MET A 1 -19.23 2.94 -1.23
CA MET A 1 -17.90 3.36 -0.75
C MET A 1 -18.15 4.41 0.31
N PRO A 2 -17.70 4.21 1.56
CA PRO A 2 -17.92 5.18 2.62
C PRO A 2 -17.08 6.43 2.39
N PHE A 3 -17.70 7.59 2.64
CA PHE A 3 -16.98 8.83 2.92
C PHE A 3 -16.60 8.78 4.41
N MET A 4 -15.32 8.90 4.74
CA MET A 4 -14.84 8.74 6.12
C MET A 4 -14.69 10.11 6.80
N PRO A 5 -14.88 10.24 8.12
CA PRO A 5 -14.67 11.51 8.83
C PRO A 5 -13.29 12.14 8.58
N GLU A 6 -12.23 11.33 8.48
CA GLU A 6 -10.87 11.79 8.17
C GLU A 6 -10.75 12.52 6.83
N MET A 7 -11.70 12.31 5.91
CA MET A 7 -11.70 12.97 4.61
C MET A 7 -12.19 14.43 4.69
N LEU A 8 -12.92 14.80 5.75
CA LEU A 8 -13.52 16.13 5.90
C LEU A 8 -12.47 17.25 5.98
N VAL A 9 -11.31 16.98 6.59
CA VAL A 9 -10.21 17.95 6.68
C VAL A 9 -9.66 18.38 5.30
N HIS A 10 -10.00 17.62 4.26
CA HIS A 10 -9.61 17.88 2.88
C HIS A 10 -10.73 18.54 2.04
N ALA A 11 -11.95 18.67 2.58
CA ALA A 11 -13.05 19.32 1.87
C ALA A 11 -12.72 20.79 1.55
N GLY A 12 -13.09 21.23 0.34
CA GLY A 12 -12.81 22.58 -0.16
C GLY A 12 -11.35 22.87 -0.54
N LYS A 13 -10.42 21.93 -0.31
CA LYS A 13 -9.01 22.06 -0.73
C LYS A 13 -8.82 21.51 -2.16
N ARG A 14 -7.76 21.98 -2.82
CA ARG A 14 -7.40 21.57 -4.18
C ARG A 14 -6.27 20.55 -4.13
N PHE A 15 -6.40 19.49 -4.92
CA PHE A 15 -5.38 18.44 -5.02
C PHE A 15 -5.23 17.99 -6.46
N GLN A 16 -4.01 17.56 -6.81
CA GLN A 16 -3.75 16.89 -8.07
C GLN A 16 -4.24 15.44 -7.99
N ILE A 17 -4.85 14.95 -9.08
CA ILE A 17 -5.15 13.52 -9.23
C ILE A 17 -3.83 12.80 -9.46
N SER A 18 -3.46 11.88 -8.55
CA SER A 18 -2.24 11.10 -8.68
C SER A 18 -2.45 9.79 -9.44
N ALA A 19 -3.66 9.21 -9.37
CA ALA A 19 -4.01 8.02 -10.13
C ALA A 19 -5.52 7.86 -10.29
N VAL A 20 -5.95 7.26 -11.40
CA VAL A 20 -7.31 6.75 -11.57
C VAL A 20 -7.42 5.40 -10.86
N ALA A 21 -8.14 5.37 -9.75
CA ALA A 21 -8.31 4.20 -8.89
C ALA A 21 -9.38 3.25 -9.45
N HIS A 22 -9.27 2.85 -10.72
CA HIS A 22 -10.23 1.98 -11.39
C HIS A 22 -10.12 0.50 -10.99
N LYS A 23 -9.05 0.15 -10.27
CA LYS A 23 -8.83 -1.17 -9.69
C LYS A 23 -8.05 -1.08 -8.38
N THR A 24 -8.16 -2.11 -7.56
CA THR A 24 -7.46 -2.25 -6.28
C THR A 24 -7.22 -3.73 -5.97
N CYS A 25 -6.51 -4.03 -4.88
CA CYS A 25 -6.33 -5.37 -4.34
C CYS A 25 -7.36 -5.68 -3.25
N ASP A 26 -7.89 -6.91 -3.26
CA ASP A 26 -8.77 -7.44 -2.21
C ASP A 26 -7.95 -7.89 -1.01
N THR A 27 -7.89 -7.06 0.02
CA THR A 27 -7.17 -7.37 1.26
C THR A 27 -8.07 -8.01 2.32
N VAL A 28 -9.39 -7.97 2.13
CA VAL A 28 -10.42 -8.54 3.01
C VAL A 28 -10.53 -10.05 2.79
N ASN A 29 -10.84 -10.45 1.55
CA ASN A 29 -11.10 -11.84 1.17
C ASN A 29 -9.94 -12.47 0.38
N LYS A 30 -8.90 -11.70 0.05
CA LYS A 30 -7.71 -12.17 -0.67
C LYS A 30 -8.01 -12.82 -2.03
N THR A 31 -9.06 -12.36 -2.71
CA THR A 31 -9.52 -12.92 -3.99
C THR A 31 -8.68 -12.48 -5.20
N GLY A 32 -7.87 -11.44 -5.06
CA GLY A 32 -7.04 -10.89 -6.15
C GLY A 32 -7.34 -9.42 -6.40
N GLY A 33 -7.48 -9.03 -7.67
CA GLY A 33 -7.90 -7.69 -8.06
C GLY A 33 -9.39 -7.46 -7.86
N ARG A 34 -9.77 -6.20 -7.61
CA ARG A 34 -11.15 -5.73 -7.64
C ARG A 34 -11.27 -4.48 -8.51
N ALA A 35 -12.35 -4.39 -9.28
CA ALA A 35 -12.67 -3.21 -10.07
C ALA A 35 -13.42 -2.20 -9.20
N VAL A 36 -13.05 -0.95 -9.34
CA VAL A 36 -13.64 0.16 -8.61
C VAL A 36 -14.16 1.17 -9.61
N LYS A 37 -15.44 1.52 -9.47
CA LYS A 37 -16.11 2.44 -10.41
C LYS A 37 -15.90 3.89 -9.96
N ASP A 38 -15.57 4.78 -10.90
CA ASP A 38 -15.58 6.24 -10.73
C ASP A 38 -14.82 6.72 -9.48
N ALA A 39 -13.59 6.23 -9.29
CA ALA A 39 -12.75 6.60 -8.17
C ALA A 39 -11.33 7.00 -8.61
N VAL A 40 -10.72 7.89 -7.83
CA VAL A 40 -9.36 8.40 -8.00
C VAL A 40 -8.61 8.42 -6.67
N HIS A 41 -7.29 8.48 -6.75
CA HIS A 41 -6.41 8.87 -5.66
C HIS A 41 -5.94 10.31 -5.89
N LEU A 42 -5.88 11.09 -4.81
CA LEU A 42 -5.47 12.50 -4.83
C LEU A 42 -4.13 12.64 -4.12
N ALA A 43 -3.14 13.23 -4.80
CA ALA A 43 -1.76 13.41 -4.31
C ALA A 43 -1.24 12.12 -3.61
N ASP A 44 -0.96 12.20 -2.31
CA ASP A 44 -0.74 11.04 -1.42
C ASP A 44 -1.58 11.17 -0.15
N LEU A 45 -2.86 11.56 -0.27
CA LEU A 45 -3.75 11.73 0.88
C LEU A 45 -4.05 10.38 1.55
N ARG A 46 -3.52 10.18 2.76
CA ARG A 46 -3.66 8.96 3.55
C ARG A 46 -4.53 9.20 4.78
N CYS A 47 -5.33 8.20 5.13
CA CYS A 47 -6.13 8.22 6.34
C CYS A 47 -5.24 8.27 7.58
N ASP A 48 -5.48 9.23 8.48
CA ASP A 48 -4.78 9.36 9.76
C ASP A 48 -5.35 8.46 10.87
N GLY A 49 -6.54 7.88 10.64
CA GLY A 49 -7.24 6.98 11.54
C GLY A 49 -7.80 7.65 12.79
N SER A 50 -7.81 8.98 12.86
CA SER A 50 -8.25 9.75 14.04
C SER A 50 -9.70 9.43 14.45
N ALA A 51 -10.59 9.16 13.49
CA ALA A 51 -11.97 8.74 13.73
C ALA A 51 -12.15 7.21 13.72
N HIS A 52 -11.07 6.44 13.53
CA HIS A 52 -11.07 4.97 13.48
C HIS A 52 -10.16 4.38 14.56
N GLY A 53 -10.32 4.85 15.80
CA GLY A 53 -9.62 4.32 16.97
C GLY A 53 -8.10 4.56 16.94
N GLY A 54 -7.64 5.53 16.14
CA GLY A 54 -6.23 5.82 15.89
C GLY A 54 -5.50 4.70 15.14
N CYS A 55 -6.20 4.04 14.20
CA CYS A 55 -5.61 3.08 13.26
C CYS A 55 -4.45 3.71 12.49
N ARG A 56 -3.27 3.10 12.53
CA ARG A 56 -2.05 3.66 11.91
C ARG A 56 -1.73 3.05 10.55
N ALA A 57 -2.74 2.56 9.83
CA ALA A 57 -2.51 1.88 8.56
C ALA A 57 -2.05 2.82 7.43
N ALA A 58 -2.31 4.12 7.56
CA ALA A 58 -1.98 5.13 6.56
C ALA A 58 -2.48 4.76 5.15
N CYS A 59 -3.69 4.22 5.08
CA CYS A 59 -4.33 3.79 3.83
C CYS A 59 -4.56 4.99 2.92
N LEU A 60 -4.10 4.91 1.66
CA LEU A 60 -4.41 5.92 0.64
C LEU A 60 -5.94 6.05 0.47
N LEU A 61 -6.45 7.28 0.43
CA LEU A 61 -7.89 7.52 0.38
C LEU A 61 -8.42 7.32 -1.05
N PHE A 62 -9.58 6.66 -1.16
CA PHE A 62 -10.36 6.63 -2.40
C PHE A 62 -11.33 7.81 -2.42
N TRP A 63 -11.35 8.53 -3.54
CA TRP A 63 -12.27 9.63 -3.77
C TRP A 63 -13.16 9.30 -4.96
N LYS A 64 -14.47 9.31 -4.77
CA LYS A 64 -15.39 9.20 -5.91
C LYS A 64 -15.31 10.49 -6.72
N THR A 65 -15.30 10.37 -8.05
CA THR A 65 -15.26 11.55 -8.93
C THR A 65 -16.46 12.46 -8.73
N ALA A 66 -17.62 11.91 -8.32
CA ALA A 66 -18.82 12.67 -7.98
C ALA A 66 -18.66 13.58 -6.73
N TRP A 67 -17.64 13.36 -5.91
CA TRP A 67 -17.32 14.22 -4.75
C TRP A 67 -16.36 15.36 -5.09
N LEU A 68 -15.86 15.40 -6.34
CA LEU A 68 -14.82 16.30 -6.77
C LEU A 68 -15.35 17.24 -7.84
N GLN A 69 -14.87 18.48 -7.82
CA GLN A 69 -15.10 19.45 -8.88
C GLN A 69 -13.79 19.66 -9.65
N PRO A 70 -13.80 19.51 -10.99
CA PRO A 70 -12.64 19.88 -11.81
C PRO A 70 -12.34 21.37 -11.67
N VAL A 71 -11.06 21.71 -11.51
CA VAL A 71 -10.60 23.10 -11.50
C VAL A 71 -9.96 23.38 -12.85
N SER A 72 -10.62 24.18 -13.69
CA SER A 72 -10.10 24.63 -14.97
C SER A 72 -9.16 25.84 -14.74
N GLY A 73 -7.88 25.73 -15.09
CA GLY A 73 -6.94 26.87 -15.15
C GLY A 73 -6.39 27.38 -13.80
N GLN A 74 -5.28 28.13 -13.88
CA GLN A 74 -4.65 28.82 -12.74
C GLN A 74 -5.62 29.89 -12.20
N HIS A 75 -6.41 29.53 -11.18
CA HIS A 75 -7.20 30.50 -10.42
C HIS A 75 -6.58 30.67 -9.03
N GLU A 76 -6.05 31.86 -8.77
CA GLU A 76 -5.76 32.35 -7.42
C GLU A 76 -7.05 32.32 -6.57
N GLY A 77 -6.95 31.59 -5.46
CA GLY A 77 -7.68 31.81 -4.20
C GLY A 77 -9.10 32.36 -4.25
N THR A 78 -10.06 31.73 -4.92
CA THR A 78 -11.48 32.01 -4.64
C THR A 78 -11.91 31.20 -3.42
N ARG A 79 -12.06 31.87 -2.26
CA ARG A 79 -12.72 31.31 -1.08
C ARG A 79 -14.17 30.95 -1.45
N LEU A 80 -14.56 29.70 -1.22
CA LEU A 80 -15.94 29.25 -1.34
C LEU A 80 -16.82 30.00 -0.33
N PRO A 81 -18.08 30.35 -0.66
CA PRO A 81 -19.01 30.93 0.30
C PRO A 81 -19.29 29.93 1.44
N SER A 82 -18.98 30.32 2.66
CA SER A 82 -19.22 29.57 3.90
C SER A 82 -20.70 29.65 4.30
N ASN A 83 -21.60 29.10 3.49
CA ASN A 83 -23.05 29.11 3.77
C ASN A 83 -23.61 27.71 4.13
N ALA A 84 -22.77 26.80 4.64
CA ALA A 84 -23.28 25.66 5.40
C ALA A 84 -23.59 26.17 6.82
N THR A 85 -24.86 26.13 7.24
CA THR A 85 -25.22 26.43 8.61
C THR A 85 -24.52 25.45 9.55
N ASP A 86 -23.86 25.96 10.58
CA ASP A 86 -22.99 25.20 11.51
C ASP A 86 -23.64 23.90 12.03
N ARG A 87 -24.97 23.91 12.23
CA ARG A 87 -25.77 22.75 12.65
C ARG A 87 -25.81 21.60 11.63
N THR A 88 -26.04 21.87 10.34
CA THR A 88 -26.11 20.80 9.33
C THR A 88 -24.74 20.18 9.09
N ALA A 89 -23.67 20.98 9.15
CA ALA A 89 -22.31 20.48 9.11
C ALA A 89 -22.01 19.57 10.31
N GLN A 90 -22.35 20.00 11.53
CA GLN A 90 -22.06 19.27 12.76
C GLN A 90 -22.88 17.97 12.90
N GLU A 91 -24.15 17.98 12.49
CA GLU A 91 -24.98 16.77 12.40
C GLU A 91 -24.42 15.76 11.38
N GLY A 92 -23.95 16.24 10.23
CA GLY A 92 -23.28 15.42 9.23
C GLY A 92 -22.00 14.76 9.75
N VAL A 93 -21.16 15.49 10.49
CA VAL A 93 -19.96 14.91 11.12
C VAL A 93 -20.31 13.88 12.19
N GLY A 94 -21.34 14.15 13.00
CA GLY A 94 -21.85 13.20 13.99
C GLY A 94 -22.31 11.88 13.36
N ALA A 95 -23.08 11.96 12.27
CA ALA A 95 -23.55 10.78 11.53
C ALA A 95 -22.42 10.00 10.84
N LEU A 96 -21.39 10.68 10.33
CA LEU A 96 -20.23 10.00 9.75
C LEU A 96 -19.42 9.26 10.81
N THR A 97 -19.25 9.87 11.99
CA THR A 97 -18.49 9.29 13.09
C THR A 97 -19.21 8.10 13.70
N SER A 98 -20.54 8.19 13.87
CA SER A 98 -21.35 7.07 14.38
C SER A 98 -21.37 5.88 13.42
N ASN A 99 -21.27 6.11 12.11
CA ASN A 99 -21.19 5.04 11.11
C ASN A 99 -19.78 4.44 10.96
N ALA A 100 -18.74 5.10 11.48
CA ALA A 100 -17.36 4.64 11.40
C ALA A 100 -17.07 3.45 12.33
N SER A 101 -17.92 3.20 13.33
CA SER A 101 -17.79 2.02 14.19
C SER A 101 -19.12 1.55 14.75
N SER A 102 -19.20 0.27 15.11
CA SER A 102 -20.31 -0.31 15.85
C SER A 102 -19.80 -1.10 17.05
N LYS A 103 -20.63 -1.24 18.08
CA LYS A 103 -20.32 -2.05 19.26
C LYS A 103 -21.04 -3.39 19.16
N ARG A 104 -20.29 -4.49 19.25
CA ARG A 104 -20.83 -5.85 19.31
C ARG A 104 -21.35 -6.15 20.72
N ALA A 105 -22.21 -7.16 20.85
CA ALA A 105 -22.80 -7.59 22.12
C ALA A 105 -21.77 -7.99 23.19
N ASP A 106 -20.59 -8.48 22.79
CA ASP A 106 -19.46 -8.80 23.66
C ASP A 106 -18.64 -7.56 24.10
N GLY A 107 -19.03 -6.37 23.64
CA GLY A 107 -18.36 -5.11 23.94
C GLY A 107 -17.26 -4.72 22.95
N ALA A 108 -16.90 -5.58 22.00
CA ALA A 108 -15.87 -5.27 21.00
C ALA A 108 -16.33 -4.17 20.04
N ILE A 109 -15.43 -3.25 19.69
CA ILE A 109 -15.68 -2.18 18.71
C ILE A 109 -15.23 -2.67 17.33
N LEU A 110 -16.16 -2.65 16.38
CA LEU A 110 -15.95 -3.00 14.98
C LEU A 110 -15.90 -1.72 14.16
N TYR A 111 -14.78 -1.48 13.48
CA TYR A 111 -14.58 -0.30 12.65
C TYR A 111 -14.98 -0.55 11.19
N ARG A 112 -15.67 0.42 10.59
CA ARG A 112 -16.09 0.41 9.18
C ARG A 112 -15.40 1.55 8.43
N CYS A 113 -14.38 1.20 7.65
CA CYS A 113 -13.64 2.13 6.81
C CYS A 113 -13.71 1.70 5.34
N GLN A 114 -13.10 2.46 4.43
CA GLN A 114 -13.02 2.10 3.01
C GLN A 114 -12.40 0.72 2.80
N ALA A 115 -11.35 0.37 3.55
CA ALA A 115 -10.66 -0.91 3.41
C ALA A 115 -11.51 -2.10 3.91
N THR A 116 -12.15 -1.99 5.08
CA THR A 116 -12.96 -3.11 5.63
C THR A 116 -14.21 -3.37 4.80
N THR A 117 -14.82 -2.32 4.26
CA THR A 117 -16.02 -2.42 3.41
C THR A 117 -15.72 -2.61 1.93
N LEU A 118 -14.45 -2.83 1.55
CA LEU A 118 -14.02 -2.94 0.15
C LEU A 118 -14.92 -3.86 -0.71
N PRO A 119 -15.29 -5.08 -0.26
CA PRO A 119 -16.16 -5.97 -1.03
C PRO A 119 -17.55 -5.39 -1.33
N GLU A 120 -18.07 -4.49 -0.50
CA GLU A 120 -19.42 -3.92 -0.65
C GLU A 120 -19.52 -2.91 -1.80
N TRP A 121 -18.41 -2.26 -2.17
CA TRP A 121 -18.41 -1.16 -3.14
C TRP A 121 -17.53 -1.40 -4.38
N SER A 122 -16.96 -2.60 -4.51
CA SER A 122 -16.12 -3.01 -5.62
C SER A 122 -16.49 -4.40 -6.11
N THR A 123 -16.22 -4.72 -7.36
CA THR A 123 -16.50 -6.04 -7.95
C THR A 123 -15.22 -6.84 -8.16
N PRO A 124 -15.26 -8.19 -8.12
CA PRO A 124 -14.10 -9.00 -8.47
C PRO A 124 -13.56 -8.65 -9.85
N LEU A 125 -12.23 -8.54 -9.98
CA LEU A 125 -11.55 -8.29 -11.24
C LEU A 125 -10.55 -9.41 -11.49
N HIS A 126 -10.81 -10.19 -12.53
CA HIS A 126 -9.96 -11.31 -12.91
C HIS A 126 -8.61 -10.82 -13.43
N TRP A 127 -7.54 -11.53 -13.08
CA TRP A 127 -6.18 -11.17 -13.49
C TRP A 127 -5.95 -11.30 -15.00
N TRP A 128 -6.72 -12.15 -15.68
CA TRP A 128 -6.63 -12.33 -17.13
C TRP A 128 -7.45 -11.32 -17.93
N ASP A 129 -8.21 -10.41 -17.29
CA ASP A 129 -8.99 -9.41 -18.00
C ASP A 129 -8.07 -8.35 -18.61
N ALA A 130 -7.76 -8.48 -19.90
CA ALA A 130 -6.87 -7.57 -20.64
C ALA A 130 -7.35 -6.11 -20.65
N ARG A 131 -8.65 -5.86 -20.45
CA ARG A 131 -9.21 -4.50 -20.44
C ARG A 131 -8.66 -3.68 -19.27
N GLN A 132 -8.27 -4.32 -18.17
CA GLN A 132 -7.66 -3.63 -17.03
C GLN A 132 -6.30 -3.05 -17.41
N TYR A 133 -5.46 -3.80 -18.12
CA TYR A 133 -4.11 -3.37 -18.50
C TYR A 133 -4.13 -2.26 -19.55
N ARG A 134 -5.08 -2.36 -20.50
CA ARG A 134 -5.35 -1.25 -21.43
C ARG A 134 -5.79 0.01 -20.67
N ARG A 135 -6.62 -0.13 -19.63
CA ARG A 135 -7.08 1.00 -18.81
C ARG A 135 -5.96 1.57 -17.94
N ASP A 136 -5.05 0.76 -17.43
CA ASP A 136 -3.85 1.22 -16.71
C ASP A 136 -3.03 2.18 -17.57
N VAL A 137 -2.79 1.83 -18.84
CA VAL A 137 -2.04 2.67 -19.77
C VAL A 137 -2.86 3.89 -20.21
N ARG A 138 -4.12 3.71 -20.61
CA ARG A 138 -4.96 4.81 -21.13
C ARG A 138 -5.26 5.87 -20.06
N SER A 139 -5.31 5.49 -18.79
CA SER A 139 -5.51 6.42 -17.68
C SER A 139 -4.26 7.22 -17.31
N GLY A 140 -3.09 6.87 -17.86
CA GLY A 140 -1.82 7.46 -17.46
C GLY A 140 -1.28 6.96 -16.12
N ASN A 141 -1.95 6.01 -15.46
CA ASN A 141 -1.47 5.43 -14.20
C ASN A 141 -0.08 4.78 -14.35
N VAL A 142 0.17 4.16 -15.51
CA VAL A 142 1.44 3.54 -15.85
C VAL A 142 1.77 3.78 -17.32
N THR A 143 3.06 3.85 -17.65
CA THR A 143 3.49 3.95 -19.05
C THR A 143 3.32 2.62 -19.76
N ALA A 144 3.17 2.65 -21.10
CA ALA A 144 3.07 1.44 -21.91
C ALA A 144 4.29 0.52 -21.73
N ARG A 145 5.50 1.10 -21.71
CA ARG A 145 6.76 0.38 -21.42
C ARG A 145 6.69 -0.33 -20.08
N ARG A 146 6.26 0.36 -19.02
CA ARG A 146 6.15 -0.22 -17.67
C ARG A 146 5.13 -1.35 -17.62
N ALA A 147 3.96 -1.17 -18.22
CA ALA A 147 2.94 -2.22 -18.29
C ALA A 147 3.46 -3.46 -19.04
N PHE A 148 4.07 -3.26 -20.20
CA PHE A 148 4.67 -4.33 -21.00
C PHE A 148 5.76 -5.09 -20.24
N THR A 149 6.71 -4.39 -19.63
CA THR A 149 7.76 -5.00 -18.81
C THR A 149 7.18 -5.83 -17.67
N THR A 150 6.20 -5.30 -16.92
CA THR A 150 5.55 -6.05 -15.83
C THR A 150 4.85 -7.30 -16.33
N LEU A 151 4.10 -7.20 -17.43
CA LEU A 151 3.36 -8.34 -18.00
C LEU A 151 4.28 -9.42 -18.55
N ILE A 152 5.38 -9.04 -19.23
CA ILE A 152 6.38 -10.00 -19.70
C ILE A 152 7.05 -10.72 -18.53
N LEU A 153 7.51 -9.99 -17.52
CA LEU A 153 8.15 -10.61 -16.36
C LEU A 153 7.19 -11.55 -15.64
N ALA A 154 5.93 -11.14 -15.44
CA ALA A 154 4.90 -12.02 -14.89
C ALA A 154 4.70 -13.27 -15.76
N SER A 155 4.72 -13.14 -17.08
CA SER A 155 4.54 -14.27 -18.00
C SER A 155 5.71 -15.26 -17.91
N ILE A 156 6.95 -14.76 -17.94
CA ILE A 156 8.16 -15.55 -17.77
C ILE A 156 8.17 -16.23 -16.39
N PHE A 157 7.77 -15.52 -15.33
CA PHE A 157 7.67 -16.09 -13.99
C PHE A 157 6.71 -17.28 -13.95
N ASN A 158 5.57 -17.19 -14.63
CA ASN A 158 4.57 -18.26 -14.68
C ASN A 158 5.05 -19.52 -15.43
N ILE A 159 6.11 -19.44 -16.25
CA ILE A 159 6.75 -20.61 -16.88
C ILE A 159 7.27 -21.59 -15.80
N ARG A 160 7.62 -21.10 -14.60
CA ARG A 160 8.03 -21.93 -13.45
C ARG A 160 6.94 -22.91 -13.00
N ARG A 161 5.68 -22.71 -13.40
CA ARG A 161 4.55 -23.62 -13.11
C ARG A 161 4.48 -24.82 -14.06
N LEU A 162 5.27 -24.83 -15.13
CA LEU A 162 5.34 -25.97 -16.04
C LEU A 162 6.07 -27.14 -15.35
N PRO A 163 5.67 -28.40 -15.63
CA PRO A 163 6.22 -29.57 -14.95
C PRO A 163 7.69 -29.86 -15.30
N ARG A 164 8.21 -29.28 -16.39
CA ARG A 164 9.59 -29.47 -16.86
C ARG A 164 10.27 -28.12 -17.07
N GLY A 165 11.57 -28.07 -16.82
CA GLY A 165 12.39 -26.88 -17.11
C GLY A 165 12.42 -25.81 -16.01
N TYR A 166 12.06 -26.14 -14.76
CA TYR A 166 12.07 -25.19 -13.63
C TYR A 166 13.39 -24.40 -13.51
N ARG A 167 14.54 -25.08 -13.60
CA ARG A 167 15.87 -24.42 -13.53
C ARG A 167 16.08 -23.41 -14.66
N PHE A 168 15.68 -23.76 -15.89
CA PHE A 168 15.73 -22.87 -17.03
C PHE A 168 14.76 -21.68 -16.87
N ALA A 169 13.55 -21.91 -16.39
CA ALA A 169 12.58 -20.85 -16.12
C ALA A 169 13.07 -19.87 -15.03
N CYS A 170 13.74 -20.38 -13.99
CA CYS A 170 14.38 -19.55 -12.97
C CYS A 170 15.49 -18.69 -13.58
N TRP A 171 16.42 -19.31 -14.32
CA TRP A 171 17.50 -18.62 -15.01
C TRP A 171 17.00 -17.57 -16.01
N LEU A 172 15.97 -17.91 -16.80
CA LEU A 172 15.38 -17.01 -17.79
C LEU A 172 14.73 -15.81 -17.11
N TYR A 173 13.97 -16.03 -16.03
CA TYR A 173 13.36 -14.95 -15.28
C TYR A 173 14.41 -14.02 -14.68
N GLU A 174 15.45 -14.58 -14.03
CA GLU A 174 16.53 -13.80 -13.44
C GLU A 174 17.23 -12.93 -14.49
N ARG A 175 17.57 -13.51 -15.65
CA ARG A 175 18.21 -12.80 -16.76
C ARG A 175 17.31 -11.71 -17.34
N ALA A 176 16.04 -12.03 -17.60
CA ALA A 176 15.06 -11.07 -18.12
C ALA A 176 14.80 -9.94 -17.12
N HIS A 177 14.73 -10.25 -15.84
CA HIS A 177 14.54 -9.27 -14.77
C HIS A 177 15.71 -8.30 -14.70
N LEU A 178 16.93 -8.81 -14.65
CA LEU A 178 18.14 -7.98 -14.63
C LEU A 178 18.20 -7.06 -15.87
N TRP A 179 17.92 -7.60 -17.06
CA TRP A 179 17.94 -6.83 -18.30
C TRP A 179 16.83 -5.76 -18.38
N LEU A 180 15.60 -6.10 -17.97
CA LEU A 180 14.43 -5.20 -18.09
C LEU A 180 14.30 -4.19 -16.94
N ARG A 181 14.78 -4.52 -15.75
CA ARG A 181 14.60 -3.72 -14.51
C ARG A 181 15.91 -3.16 -13.94
N GLY A 182 17.07 -3.69 -14.34
CA GLY A 182 18.36 -3.23 -13.86
C GLY A 182 18.74 -3.71 -12.45
N PHE A 183 17.99 -4.63 -11.86
CA PHE A 183 18.31 -5.23 -10.56
C PHE A 183 17.94 -6.74 -10.50
N PRO A 184 18.49 -7.51 -9.55
CA PRO A 184 18.26 -8.95 -9.45
C PRO A 184 16.80 -9.36 -9.20
N ASP A 185 16.50 -10.65 -9.37
CA ASP A 185 15.20 -11.26 -9.05
C ASP A 185 14.75 -10.85 -7.62
N PRO A 186 13.59 -10.19 -7.43
CA PRO A 186 13.13 -9.76 -6.12
C PRO A 186 12.61 -10.92 -5.25
N HIS A 187 12.38 -12.10 -5.85
CA HIS A 187 11.94 -13.29 -5.13
C HIS A 187 13.10 -13.91 -4.34
N GLY A 188 12.78 -14.41 -3.16
CA GLY A 188 13.72 -15.14 -2.30
C GLY A 188 12.97 -15.97 -1.25
N THR A 189 13.72 -16.78 -0.52
CA THR A 189 13.16 -17.63 0.54
C THR A 189 14.03 -17.52 1.78
N GLY A 190 13.38 -17.29 2.93
CA GLY A 190 14.05 -17.21 4.21
C GLY A 190 14.71 -18.52 4.62
N LYS A 191 15.79 -18.40 5.40
CA LYS A 191 16.62 -19.55 5.81
C LYS A 191 16.23 -20.14 7.16
N ILE A 192 15.40 -19.44 7.95
CA ILE A 192 15.02 -19.90 9.29
C ILE A 192 13.93 -20.99 9.20
N PRO A 193 14.14 -22.19 9.79
CA PRO A 193 13.13 -23.25 9.81
C PRO A 193 11.80 -22.84 10.46
N GLN A 194 10.71 -23.53 10.10
CA GLN A 194 9.41 -23.34 10.73
C GLN A 194 9.48 -23.57 12.25
N GLY A 195 8.75 -22.76 13.02
CA GLY A 195 8.64 -22.93 14.46
C GLY A 195 9.82 -22.40 15.27
N ARG A 196 10.98 -22.13 14.64
CA ARG A 196 12.05 -21.37 15.29
C ARG A 196 11.69 -19.91 15.39
N GLN A 197 12.05 -19.32 16.52
CA GLN A 197 11.80 -17.91 16.77
C GLN A 197 12.73 -17.07 15.87
N THR A 198 12.16 -16.14 15.10
CA THR A 198 12.97 -15.25 14.26
C THR A 198 13.68 -14.20 15.11
N PRO A 199 14.90 -13.77 14.75
CA PRO A 199 15.65 -12.78 15.52
C PRO A 199 14.89 -11.46 15.58
N ASP A 200 15.15 -10.70 16.64
CA ASP A 200 14.67 -9.32 16.83
C ASP A 200 15.88 -8.42 17.06
N ALA A 201 15.82 -7.19 16.57
CA ALA A 201 16.81 -6.17 16.82
C ALA A 201 16.09 -4.83 16.88
N ARG A 202 16.36 -4.08 17.95
CA ARG A 202 15.75 -2.78 18.22
C ARG A 202 16.83 -1.71 18.09
N LEU A 203 16.59 -0.81 17.16
CA LEU A 203 17.37 0.39 16.90
C LEU A 203 16.71 1.62 17.55
N ASP A 204 15.49 1.46 18.07
CA ASP A 204 14.67 2.49 18.71
C ASP A 204 14.57 3.76 17.85
N LEU A 205 14.27 3.55 16.57
CA LEU A 205 14.24 4.60 15.57
C LEU A 205 13.17 5.64 15.90
N THR A 206 13.54 6.91 15.73
CA THR A 206 12.63 8.05 15.89
C THR A 206 12.16 8.57 14.54
N ILE A 207 11.02 9.26 14.53
CA ILE A 207 10.47 9.87 13.31
C ILE A 207 11.44 10.96 12.83
N GLY A 208 11.74 10.95 11.53
CA GLY A 208 12.66 11.87 10.88
C GLY A 208 14.04 11.29 10.60
N GLU A 209 14.45 10.23 11.32
CA GLU A 209 15.76 9.63 11.15
C GLU A 209 15.97 9.02 9.75
N LEU A 210 17.17 9.21 9.21
CA LEU A 210 17.61 8.57 7.97
C LEU A 210 18.08 7.14 8.24
N VAL A 211 17.54 6.19 7.50
CA VAL A 211 17.89 4.78 7.61
C VAL A 211 18.12 4.17 6.24
N GLU A 212 18.97 3.16 6.19
CA GLU A 212 19.18 2.31 5.02
C GLU A 212 18.45 0.98 5.23
N ILE A 213 17.71 0.54 4.23
CA ILE A 213 17.14 -0.80 4.24
C ILE A 213 18.27 -1.79 3.96
N LYS A 214 18.40 -2.83 4.79
CA LYS A 214 19.39 -3.89 4.59
C LYS A 214 19.30 -4.51 3.19
N SER A 215 20.41 -5.09 2.76
CA SER A 215 20.41 -5.84 1.50
C SER A 215 19.40 -6.98 1.56
N ARG A 216 18.95 -7.40 0.37
CA ARG A 216 17.97 -8.49 0.23
C ARG A 216 18.43 -9.75 0.97
N ASP A 217 19.68 -10.13 0.78
CA ASP A 217 20.22 -11.36 1.35
C ASP A 217 20.33 -11.28 2.88
N GLU A 218 20.75 -10.14 3.44
CA GLU A 218 20.73 -9.89 4.89
C GLU A 218 19.32 -9.99 5.48
N ILE A 219 18.29 -9.51 4.78
CA ILE A 219 16.90 -9.64 5.25
C ILE A 219 16.46 -11.11 5.23
N PHE A 220 16.79 -11.87 4.19
CA PHE A 220 16.40 -13.27 4.08
C PHE A 220 17.06 -14.19 5.15
N GLU A 221 18.19 -13.78 5.73
CA GLU A 221 18.75 -14.44 6.93
C GLU A 221 17.86 -14.29 8.17
N THR A 222 17.01 -13.26 8.23
CA THR A 222 16.21 -12.91 9.42
C THR A 222 14.77 -13.40 9.37
N VAL A 223 14.35 -14.01 8.27
CA VAL A 223 12.97 -14.45 8.04
C VAL A 223 12.87 -15.97 7.95
N ASN A 224 11.70 -16.50 8.30
CA ASN A 224 11.42 -17.91 8.13
C ASN A 224 11.14 -18.28 6.66
N PHE A 225 10.97 -19.57 6.38
CA PHE A 225 10.69 -20.06 5.02
C PHE A 225 9.38 -19.51 4.38
N HIS A 226 8.47 -18.95 5.17
CA HIS A 226 7.29 -18.21 4.68
C HIS A 226 7.57 -16.71 4.48
N ASN A 227 8.84 -16.31 4.53
CA ASN A 227 9.31 -14.93 4.45
C ASN A 227 8.74 -14.03 5.55
N ARG A 228 8.54 -14.57 6.77
CA ARG A 228 8.04 -13.78 7.91
C ARG A 228 9.08 -13.60 9.00
N ASN A 229 9.11 -12.41 9.59
CA ASN A 229 9.75 -12.13 10.87
C ASN A 229 8.70 -11.56 11.84
N ARG A 230 8.50 -12.24 12.98
CA ARG A 230 7.55 -11.81 14.03
C ARG A 230 6.17 -11.42 13.46
N GLY A 231 5.64 -12.26 12.57
CA GLY A 231 4.34 -12.08 11.93
C GLY A 231 4.29 -11.15 10.70
N LEU A 232 5.30 -10.29 10.50
CA LEU A 232 5.38 -9.42 9.32
C LEU A 232 6.08 -10.14 8.18
N GLN A 233 5.48 -10.11 6.99
CA GLN A 233 6.01 -10.75 5.80
C GLN A 233 6.85 -9.74 5.00
N ILE A 234 8.05 -10.15 4.57
CA ILE A 234 8.78 -9.49 3.49
C ILE A 234 8.24 -10.04 2.16
N ASP A 235 7.84 -9.15 1.25
CA ASP A 235 7.39 -9.51 -0.10
C ASP A 235 8.30 -8.90 -1.17
N GLU A 236 8.04 -9.27 -2.42
CA GLU A 236 8.85 -8.84 -3.57
C GLU A 236 8.71 -7.35 -3.91
N GLU A 237 7.61 -6.72 -3.52
CA GLU A 237 7.45 -5.28 -3.64
C GLU A 237 8.34 -4.54 -2.65
N MET A 238 8.65 -5.18 -1.51
CA MET A 238 9.57 -4.62 -0.53
C MET A 238 11.03 -4.79 -0.94
N THR A 239 11.44 -5.93 -1.50
CA THR A 239 12.85 -6.21 -1.81
C THR A 239 13.47 -5.27 -2.84
N ARG A 240 12.65 -4.63 -3.68
CA ARG A 240 13.10 -3.57 -4.62
C ARG A 240 13.67 -2.33 -3.93
N TYR A 241 13.36 -2.13 -2.65
CA TYR A 241 13.83 -1.00 -1.86
C TYR A 241 15.08 -1.33 -1.03
N CYS A 242 15.53 -2.59 -1.02
CA CYS A 242 16.75 -3.01 -0.34
C CYS A 242 17.97 -2.19 -0.79
N GLY A 243 18.81 -1.77 0.16
CA GLY A 243 19.97 -0.91 -0.07
C GLY A 243 19.63 0.58 -0.25
N GLY A 244 18.35 0.94 -0.35
CA GLY A 244 17.94 2.34 -0.44
C GLY A 244 17.90 3.03 0.92
N ARG A 245 18.08 4.35 0.91
CA ARG A 245 18.02 5.21 2.10
C ARG A 245 16.72 6.00 2.13
N PHE A 246 16.04 5.98 3.26
CA PHE A 246 14.73 6.60 3.44
C PHE A 246 14.60 7.18 4.84
N ARG A 247 13.72 8.18 4.98
CA ARG A 247 13.39 8.74 6.29
C ARG A 247 12.27 7.97 6.95
N VAL A 248 12.36 7.80 8.26
CA VAL A 248 11.29 7.25 9.08
C VAL A 248 10.15 8.26 9.19
N VAL A 249 8.95 7.89 8.78
CA VAL A 249 7.78 8.79 8.83
C VAL A 249 6.77 8.42 9.92
N SER A 250 6.72 7.14 10.33
CA SER A 250 5.74 6.69 11.32
C SER A 250 6.13 5.36 11.96
N ARG A 251 5.62 5.17 13.19
CA ARG A 251 5.67 3.92 13.93
C ARG A 251 4.26 3.35 14.10
N VAL A 252 4.02 2.19 13.51
CA VAL A 252 2.72 1.51 13.48
C VAL A 252 2.66 0.51 14.62
N THR A 253 1.79 0.78 15.59
CA THR A 253 1.56 -0.07 16.76
C THR A 253 0.19 -0.73 16.76
N ARG A 254 -0.73 -0.24 15.92
CA ARG A 254 -2.08 -0.79 15.78
C ARG A 254 -2.67 -0.48 14.42
N ILE A 255 -3.46 -1.41 13.89
CA ILE A 255 -4.24 -1.25 12.67
C ILE A 255 -5.56 -1.99 12.80
N ILE A 256 -6.54 -1.65 11.97
CA ILE A 256 -7.78 -2.42 11.88
C ILE A 256 -7.54 -3.67 11.03
N ASN A 257 -8.01 -4.82 11.51
CA ASN A 257 -8.12 -6.02 10.70
C ASN A 257 -9.17 -5.80 9.62
N GLU A 258 -8.76 -5.75 8.36
CA GLU A 258 -9.67 -5.42 7.27
C GLU A 258 -10.79 -6.46 7.07
N ARG A 259 -10.59 -7.70 7.52
CA ARG A 259 -11.63 -8.74 7.44
C ARG A 259 -12.63 -8.69 8.58
N THR A 260 -12.17 -8.48 9.81
CA THR A 260 -13.06 -8.52 10.99
C THR A 260 -13.57 -7.15 11.41
N GLY A 261 -12.90 -6.07 11.00
CA GLY A 261 -13.16 -4.71 11.48
C GLY A 261 -12.60 -4.43 12.87
N GLU A 262 -11.98 -5.41 13.54
CA GLU A 262 -11.45 -5.25 14.90
C GLU A 262 -10.07 -4.58 14.90
N MET A 263 -9.77 -3.86 15.99
CA MET A 263 -8.43 -3.29 16.19
C MET A 263 -7.43 -4.39 16.52
N MET A 264 -6.35 -4.48 15.76
CA MET A 264 -5.20 -5.31 16.06
C MET A 264 -4.07 -4.47 16.65
N HIS A 265 -3.54 -4.93 17.78
CA HIS A 265 -2.37 -4.34 18.42
C HIS A 265 -1.14 -5.17 18.11
N PHE A 266 -0.05 -4.51 17.75
CA PHE A 266 1.20 -5.16 17.40
C PHE A 266 2.13 -5.23 18.61
N ASN A 267 2.49 -6.44 19.02
CA ASN A 267 3.52 -6.65 20.03
C ASN A 267 4.89 -6.16 19.56
N ASN A 268 5.14 -6.26 18.24
CA ASN A 268 6.35 -5.74 17.60
C ASN A 268 5.91 -4.63 16.63
N PRO A 269 6.20 -3.35 16.93
CA PRO A 269 5.84 -2.24 16.06
C PRO A 269 6.46 -2.39 14.67
N CYS A 270 5.81 -1.77 13.68
CA CYS A 270 6.37 -1.64 12.33
C CYS A 270 6.84 -0.19 12.09
N ILE A 271 7.85 -0.03 11.27
CA ILE A 271 8.34 1.26 10.78
C ILE A 271 7.77 1.50 9.39
N VAL A 272 7.31 2.73 9.15
CA VAL A 272 6.95 3.22 7.81
C VAL A 272 8.03 4.18 7.37
N LEU A 273 8.47 4.00 6.13
CA LEU A 273 9.49 4.81 5.49
C LEU A 273 8.86 5.70 4.42
N ASP A 274 9.43 6.90 4.24
CA ASP A 274 8.90 7.88 3.31
C ASP A 274 8.89 7.35 1.87
N ASN A 275 7.75 7.50 1.19
CA ASN A 275 7.54 7.06 -0.19
C ASN A 275 7.82 5.58 -0.51
N VAL A 276 8.00 4.72 0.50
CA VAL A 276 8.19 3.27 0.32
C VAL A 276 6.83 2.55 0.33
N ASN A 277 6.30 2.29 -0.87
CA ASN A 277 4.96 1.75 -1.07
C ASN A 277 4.95 0.60 -2.09
N CYS A 278 3.93 -0.25 -2.02
CA CYS A 278 3.68 -1.27 -3.04
C CYS A 278 3.41 -0.60 -4.40
N LEU A 279 4.08 -1.05 -5.45
CA LEU A 279 3.87 -0.57 -6.82
C LEU A 279 3.01 -1.53 -7.67
N GLY A 280 2.71 -2.71 -7.14
CA GLY A 280 1.86 -3.72 -7.76
C GLY A 280 2.52 -4.42 -8.94
N GLU A 281 3.84 -4.43 -9.07
CA GLU A 281 4.58 -5.05 -10.16
C GLU A 281 4.83 -6.55 -9.98
N TYR A 282 4.78 -7.05 -8.75
CA TYR A 282 4.99 -8.46 -8.37
C TYR A 282 3.76 -9.08 -7.72
N SER A 283 2.69 -8.30 -7.58
CA SER A 283 1.46 -8.70 -6.91
C SER A 283 0.66 -9.74 -7.70
N ALA A 284 0.68 -10.99 -7.24
CA ALA A 284 -0.07 -12.09 -7.84
C ALA A 284 -1.57 -11.78 -7.98
N ARG A 285 -2.09 -11.96 -9.21
CA ARG A 285 -3.48 -11.74 -9.62
C ARG A 285 -4.01 -10.29 -9.50
N ARG A 286 -3.13 -9.31 -9.30
CA ARG A 286 -3.50 -7.89 -9.10
C ARG A 286 -2.41 -6.94 -9.57
N LEU A 287 -1.75 -7.28 -10.68
CA LEU A 287 -0.65 -6.51 -11.24
C LEU A 287 -1.07 -5.08 -11.59
N LEU A 288 -0.14 -4.12 -11.48
CA LEU A 288 -0.31 -2.70 -11.76
C LEU A 288 -1.40 -2.04 -10.89
N CYS A 289 -1.58 -2.53 -9.66
CA CYS A 289 -2.54 -1.98 -8.71
C CYS A 289 -2.12 -0.56 -8.25
N PRO A 290 -2.97 0.47 -8.42
CA PRO A 290 -2.64 1.85 -8.02
C PRO A 290 -2.82 2.12 -6.52
N ARG A 291 -3.15 1.11 -5.71
CA ARG A 291 -3.52 1.24 -4.29
C ARG A 291 -2.42 1.85 -3.40
N ARG A 292 -1.14 1.68 -3.80
CA ARG A 292 0.06 2.15 -3.09
C ARG A 292 0.00 1.88 -1.58
N ILE A 293 -0.23 0.61 -1.23
CA ILE A 293 -0.23 0.17 0.17
C ILE A 293 1.13 0.49 0.78
N THR A 294 1.10 1.07 1.97
CA THR A 294 2.27 1.40 2.78
C THR A 294 3.06 0.14 3.11
N ALA A 295 4.36 0.13 2.81
CA ALA A 295 5.22 -0.98 3.22
C ALA A 295 5.61 -0.83 4.70
N TYR A 296 5.53 -1.92 5.44
CA TYR A 296 5.90 -1.98 6.85
C TYR A 296 7.22 -2.69 7.02
N TRP A 297 8.12 -2.12 7.82
CA TRP A 297 9.46 -2.64 8.04
C TRP A 297 9.66 -3.02 9.50
N ARG A 298 10.43 -4.09 9.75
CA ARG A 298 11.01 -4.36 11.08
C ARG A 298 12.30 -3.59 11.24
N GLU A 299 12.62 -3.13 12.44
CA GLU A 299 13.89 -2.45 12.72
C GLU A 299 15.10 -3.34 12.44
N ILE A 300 15.00 -4.66 12.63
CA ILE A 300 16.05 -5.61 12.25
C ILE A 300 16.38 -5.59 10.75
N TRP A 301 15.48 -5.08 9.89
CA TRP A 301 15.71 -4.92 8.45
C TRP A 301 16.30 -3.56 8.07
N LEU A 302 16.55 -2.70 9.05
CA LEU A 302 17.05 -1.34 8.84
C LEU A 302 18.45 -1.21 9.44
N LYS A 303 19.19 -0.22 8.96
CA LYS A 303 20.47 0.25 9.51
C LYS A 303 20.37 1.76 9.71
N ARG A 304 20.84 2.25 10.86
CA ARG A 304 20.97 3.69 11.08
C ARG A 304 22.13 4.19 10.20
N VAL A 305 21.92 5.31 9.52
CA VAL A 305 22.95 5.94 8.70
C VAL A 305 23.26 7.29 9.33
N GLU A 306 24.53 7.67 9.40
CA GLU A 306 24.89 9.04 9.76
C GLU A 306 24.46 9.99 8.64
N ASP A 307 23.91 11.15 8.97
CA ASP A 307 23.56 12.21 8.02
C ASP A 307 24.86 12.81 7.43
N GLY A 308 25.50 12.08 6.52
CA GLY A 308 26.48 12.64 5.60
C GLY A 308 25.78 13.52 4.56
N PRO A 309 26.44 14.56 4.02
CA PRO A 309 25.83 15.47 3.07
C PRO A 309 25.24 14.69 1.89
N ALA A 310 23.97 14.99 1.58
CA ALA A 310 23.22 14.34 0.52
C ALA A 310 24.02 14.40 -0.79
N ALA A 311 24.39 13.23 -1.33
CA ALA A 311 24.89 13.15 -2.70
C ALA A 311 23.74 13.52 -3.63
N ASP A 312 23.93 14.63 -4.36
CA ASP A 312 23.03 15.12 -5.40
C ASP A 312 22.78 14.00 -6.44
N PRO A 313 21.52 13.70 -6.80
CA PRO A 313 21.23 12.80 -7.89
C PRO A 313 21.41 13.56 -9.21
N GLY A 314 22.52 13.27 -9.91
CA GLY A 314 22.70 13.62 -11.32
C GLY A 314 21.78 12.86 -12.26
#